data_AF-A0A0D2VPC0-F1
#
_entry.id   AF-A0A0D2VPC0-F1
#
_cell.length_a   1.000
_cell.length_b   1.000
_cell.length_c   1.000
_cell.angle_alpha   90.00
_cell.angle_beta   90.00
_cell.angle_gamma   90.00
#
_symmetry.space_group_name_H-M   'P 1'
#
loop_
_entity.id
_entity.type
_entity.pdbx_description
1 polymer ?
#
loop_
_entity_poly.entity_id
_entity_poly.type
_entity_poly.pdbx_seq_one_letter_code
_entity_poly.pdbx_strand_id
1 'polypeptide(L)'
;MSDSKGILFVCFGNICRSPMAEALCAHLLRASEQVEQTASASTQPHSRSLRWFVGSAATSDWNDGQQPDPRTFKICRHHGVFLSHVCRQVVEDDFDHYDFILAMDRENYKYLQTMKAGSSKGARLELLGDYDPKGVREILDPAMNKTLKMCISTYCDA
;
A
#
# COMPACT_ATOMS: atom_id res chain seq x y z
N MET A 1 -19.76 -7.90 11.36
CA MET A 1 -18.83 -7.27 10.39
C MET A 1 -17.55 -6.98 11.14
N SER A 2 -16.38 -7.25 10.56
CA SER A 2 -15.08 -6.89 11.15
C SER A 2 -15.00 -5.37 11.32
N ASP A 3 -14.50 -4.91 12.46
CA ASP A 3 -14.22 -3.48 12.72
C ASP A 3 -12.96 -2.97 12.07
N SER A 4 -12.25 -3.88 11.39
CA SER A 4 -10.98 -3.63 10.76
C SER A 4 -11.08 -3.89 9.27
N LYS A 5 -10.44 -3.03 8.48
CA LYS A 5 -10.28 -3.16 7.03
C LYS A 5 -8.80 -3.25 6.66
N GLY A 6 -8.50 -4.13 5.71
CA GLY A 6 -7.14 -4.39 5.23
C GLY A 6 -6.87 -3.84 3.83
N ILE A 7 -5.72 -3.19 3.63
CA ILE A 7 -5.19 -2.85 2.30
C ILE A 7 -3.80 -3.47 2.10
N LEU A 8 -3.60 -4.20 1.00
CA LEU A 8 -2.30 -4.71 0.58
C LEU A 8 -1.82 -4.01 -0.69
N PHE A 9 -0.67 -3.37 -0.64
CA PHE A 9 -0.03 -2.76 -1.80
C PHE A 9 0.93 -3.75 -2.47
N VAL A 10 0.84 -3.92 -3.79
CA VAL A 10 1.67 -4.92 -4.50
C VAL A 10 2.41 -4.30 -5.69
N CYS A 11 3.73 -4.47 -5.69
CA CYS A 11 4.58 -4.12 -6.82
C CYS A 11 5.42 -5.32 -7.28
N PHE A 12 6.32 -5.15 -8.25
CA PHE A 12 7.14 -6.26 -8.74
C PHE A 12 8.04 -6.87 -7.66
N GLY A 13 8.95 -6.07 -7.07
CA GLY A 13 9.99 -6.59 -6.16
C GLY A 13 9.86 -6.21 -4.69
N ASN A 14 8.79 -5.52 -4.27
CA ASN A 14 8.53 -5.05 -2.90
C ASN A 14 9.69 -4.29 -2.20
N ILE A 15 10.57 -3.64 -2.97
CA ILE A 15 11.68 -2.84 -2.44
C ILE A 15 11.50 -1.32 -2.58
N CYS A 16 10.62 -0.87 -3.48
CA CYS A 16 10.46 0.54 -3.84
C CYS A 16 9.02 1.03 -3.68
N ARG A 17 8.14 0.66 -4.62
CA ARG A 17 6.81 1.24 -4.78
C ARG A 17 5.84 0.82 -3.67
N SER A 18 5.68 -0.48 -3.46
CA SER A 18 4.71 -0.98 -2.48
C SER A 18 5.08 -0.72 -1.01
N PRO A 19 6.35 -0.81 -0.56
CA PRO A 19 6.70 -0.39 0.81
C PRO A 19 6.48 1.10 1.06
N MET A 20 6.72 1.94 0.05
CA MET A 20 6.49 3.38 0.16
C MET A 20 4.99 3.69 0.29
N ALA A 21 4.15 3.04 -0.52
CA ALA A 21 2.70 3.19 -0.46
C ALA A 21 2.13 2.72 0.89
N GLU A 22 2.61 1.59 1.42
CA GLU A 22 2.26 1.10 2.75
C GLU A 22 2.61 2.13 3.84
N ALA A 23 3.85 2.61 3.85
CA ALA A 23 4.33 3.54 4.87
C ALA A 23 3.58 4.88 4.82
N LEU A 24 3.29 5.40 3.63
CA LEU A 24 2.52 6.63 3.45
C LEU A 24 1.06 6.43 3.89
N CYS A 25 0.42 5.34 3.50
CA CYS A 25 -0.94 5.05 3.91
C CYS A 25 -1.04 4.92 5.45
N ALA A 26 -0.12 4.19 6.07
CA ALA A 26 -0.04 4.10 7.53
C ALA A 26 0.21 5.45 8.21
N HIS A 27 0.98 6.34 7.59
CA HIS A 27 1.20 7.70 8.10
C HIS A 27 -0.09 8.53 8.05
N LEU A 28 -0.80 8.52 6.92
CA LEU A 28 -2.04 9.27 6.74
C LEU A 28 -3.16 8.76 7.66
N LEU A 29 -3.30 7.44 7.81
CA LEU A 29 -4.28 6.83 8.72
C LEU A 29 -4.04 7.28 10.17
N ARG A 30 -2.80 7.22 10.66
CA ARG A 30 -2.45 7.69 12.01
C ARG A 30 -2.74 9.17 12.22
N ALA A 31 -2.47 10.01 11.22
CA ALA A 31 -2.80 11.43 11.29
C ALA A 31 -4.32 11.66 11.37
N SER A 32 -5.12 10.89 10.62
CA SER A 32 -6.58 11.00 10.64
C SER A 32 -7.19 10.58 11.99
N GLU A 33 -6.68 9.51 12.60
CA GLU A 33 -7.12 9.03 13.92
C GLU A 33 -6.87 10.07 15.03
N GLN A 34 -5.78 10.82 14.94
CA GLN A 34 -5.46 11.90 15.90
C GLN A 34 -6.44 13.07 15.79
N VAL A 35 -6.89 13.42 14.58
CA VAL A 35 -7.90 14.46 14.37
C VAL A 35 -9.25 14.02 14.93
N GLU A 36 -9.66 12.77 14.71
CA GLU A 36 -10.91 12.23 15.27
C GLU A 36 -10.91 12.20 16.80
N GLN A 37 -9.79 11.81 17.43
CA GLN A 37 -9.65 11.78 18.89
C GLN A 37 -9.75 13.18 19.52
N THR A 38 -9.22 14.21 18.86
CA THR A 38 -9.30 15.60 19.36
C THR A 38 -10.69 16.21 19.15
N ALA A 39 -11.44 15.80 18.12
CA ALA A 39 -12.81 16.24 17.85
C ALA A 39 -13.89 15.50 18.67
N SER A 40 -13.60 14.29 19.16
CA SER A 40 -14.51 13.40 19.90
C SER A 40 -14.78 13.82 21.37
N ALA A 41 -14.17 14.90 21.86
CA ALA A 41 -14.43 15.44 23.20
C ALA A 41 -15.87 15.99 23.40
N SER A 42 -16.69 16.03 22.35
CA SER A 42 -18.10 16.45 22.37
C SER A 42 -19.06 15.31 21.98
N THR A 43 -19.60 14.64 23.01
CA THR A 43 -20.91 13.96 23.11
C THR A 43 -21.46 13.22 21.88
N GLN A 44 -21.19 11.89 21.76
CA GLN A 44 -22.13 10.78 21.46
C GLN A 44 -21.35 9.48 21.10
N PRO A 45 -21.49 8.35 21.84
CA PRO A 45 -20.61 7.18 21.72
C PRO A 45 -21.17 6.09 20.78
N HIS A 46 -21.48 6.40 19.51
CA HIS A 46 -22.07 5.40 18.60
C HIS A 46 -21.44 5.27 17.20
N SER A 47 -20.46 6.09 16.81
CA SER A 47 -19.71 5.82 15.58
C SER A 47 -18.51 4.95 15.91
N ARG A 48 -18.62 3.64 15.65
CA ARG A 48 -17.52 2.69 15.79
C ARG A 48 -16.46 3.05 14.75
N SER A 49 -15.38 3.73 15.17
CA SER A 49 -14.27 4.09 14.27
C SER A 49 -13.74 2.84 13.58
N LEU A 50 -13.83 2.85 12.25
CA LEU A 50 -13.32 1.79 11.40
C LEU A 50 -11.79 1.79 11.49
N ARG A 51 -11.19 0.70 11.95
CA ARG A 51 -9.73 0.57 12.03
C ARG A 51 -9.18 0.08 10.70
N TRP A 52 -8.01 0.57 10.32
CA TRP A 52 -7.34 0.14 9.10
C TRP A 52 -6.01 -0.53 9.44
N PHE A 53 -5.71 -1.62 8.73
CA PHE A 53 -4.37 -2.19 8.70
C PHE A 53 -3.88 -2.24 7.26
N VAL A 54 -2.57 -2.05 7.09
CA VAL A 54 -1.95 -1.96 5.77
C VAL A 54 -0.73 -2.86 5.73
N GLY A 55 -0.43 -3.37 4.54
CA GLY A 55 0.79 -4.13 4.28
C GLY A 55 1.24 -3.95 2.84
N SER A 56 2.40 -4.50 2.51
CA SER A 56 2.86 -4.61 1.14
C SER A 56 3.49 -5.97 0.80
N ALA A 57 3.49 -6.30 -0.48
CA ALA A 57 4.07 -7.53 -1.02
C ALA A 57 4.62 -7.35 -2.44
N ALA A 58 5.27 -8.39 -2.95
CA ALA A 58 5.86 -8.52 -4.27
C ALA A 58 5.12 -9.56 -5.12
N THR A 59 5.11 -9.39 -6.45
CA THR A 59 4.77 -10.49 -7.37
C THR A 59 5.95 -11.44 -7.59
N SER A 60 7.19 -10.97 -7.39
CA SER A 60 8.41 -11.78 -7.43
C SER A 60 8.88 -12.17 -6.02
N ASP A 61 9.60 -13.27 -5.91
CA ASP A 61 10.25 -13.75 -4.68
C ASP A 61 11.71 -13.27 -4.53
N TRP A 62 12.25 -12.53 -5.50
CA TRP A 62 13.69 -12.20 -5.56
C TRP A 62 14.24 -11.47 -4.34
N ASN A 63 13.39 -10.71 -3.65
CA ASN A 63 13.78 -9.94 -2.48
C ASN A 63 13.14 -10.47 -1.19
N ASP A 64 12.60 -11.68 -1.17
CA ASP A 64 11.97 -12.22 0.03
C ASP A 64 12.94 -12.23 1.24
N GLY A 65 12.45 -11.77 2.39
CA GLY A 65 13.25 -11.56 3.60
C GLY A 65 14.23 -10.39 3.57
N GLN A 66 14.36 -9.66 2.45
CA GLN A 66 15.26 -8.51 2.34
C GLN A 66 14.62 -7.23 2.88
N GLN A 67 15.45 -6.20 3.07
CA GLN A 67 14.96 -4.85 3.38
C GLN A 67 14.59 -4.10 2.08
N PRO A 68 13.67 -3.11 2.15
CA PRO A 68 13.45 -2.17 1.06
C PRO A 68 14.74 -1.48 0.58
N ASP A 69 14.71 -0.95 -0.65
CA ASP A 69 15.85 -0.23 -1.22
C ASP A 69 16.25 0.96 -0.32
N PRO A 70 17.54 1.18 -0.03
CA PRO A 70 18.00 2.29 0.81
C PRO A 70 17.51 3.68 0.35
N ARG A 71 17.27 3.85 -0.96
CA ARG A 71 16.71 5.09 -1.52
C ARG A 71 15.26 5.29 -1.07
N THR A 72 14.47 4.22 -0.98
CA THR A 72 13.10 4.23 -0.44
C THR A 72 13.11 4.72 1.01
N PHE A 73 13.99 4.16 1.85
CA PHE A 73 14.17 4.63 3.23
C PHE A 73 14.55 6.10 3.32
N LYS A 74 15.52 6.53 2.51
CA LYS A 74 15.98 7.93 2.47
C LYS A 74 14.84 8.89 2.13
N ILE A 75 13.99 8.49 1.18
CA ILE A 75 12.84 9.27 0.75
C ILE A 75 11.78 9.34 1.86
N CYS A 76 11.34 8.20 2.39
CA CYS A 76 10.34 8.19 3.46
C CYS A 76 10.80 9.04 4.65
N ARG A 77 12.06 8.87 5.07
CA ARG A 77 12.67 9.67 6.15
C ARG A 77 12.71 11.16 5.83
N HIS A 78 13.02 11.54 4.59
CA HIS A 78 13.04 12.96 4.17
C HIS A 78 11.67 13.62 4.34
N HIS A 79 10.58 12.87 4.13
CA HIS A 79 9.20 13.33 4.29
C HIS A 79 8.61 13.04 5.69
N GLY A 80 9.43 12.62 6.66
CA GLY A 80 8.94 12.28 8.01
C GLY A 80 8.06 11.04 8.08
N VAL A 81 8.05 10.21 7.04
CA VAL A 81 7.31 8.96 6.96
C VAL A 81 8.19 7.83 7.49
N PHE A 82 7.71 7.13 8.52
CA PHE A 82 8.39 5.96 9.06
C PHE A 82 8.12 4.73 8.18
N LEU A 83 9.19 4.10 7.68
CA LEU A 83 9.15 2.84 6.94
C LEU A 83 9.87 1.77 7.76
N SER A 84 9.16 0.71 8.10
CA SER A 84 9.70 -0.52 8.68
C SER A 84 8.99 -1.68 8.00
N HIS A 85 9.69 -2.35 7.09
CA HIS A 85 9.12 -3.42 6.28
C HIS A 85 10.17 -4.49 6.00
N VAL A 86 9.73 -5.74 5.83
CA VAL A 86 10.54 -6.83 5.31
C VAL A 86 9.84 -7.31 4.04
N CYS A 87 10.59 -7.30 2.95
CA CYS A 87 10.11 -7.68 1.64
C CYS A 87 9.57 -9.11 1.69
N ARG A 88 8.42 -9.34 1.05
CA ARG A 88 7.83 -10.68 0.91
C ARG A 88 7.08 -10.86 -0.39
N GLN A 89 6.93 -12.10 -0.83
CA GLN A 89 6.02 -12.42 -1.93
C GLN A 89 4.55 -12.38 -1.46
N VAL A 90 3.65 -12.03 -2.39
CA VAL A 90 2.21 -12.21 -2.22
C VAL A 90 1.86 -13.70 -2.19
N VAL A 91 0.92 -14.09 -1.34
CA VAL A 91 0.43 -15.47 -1.20
C VAL A 91 -1.09 -15.53 -1.36
N GLU A 92 -1.65 -16.73 -1.59
CA GLU A 92 -3.10 -16.89 -1.78
C GLU A 92 -3.91 -16.42 -0.55
N ASP A 93 -3.40 -16.67 0.66
CA ASP A 93 -4.01 -16.23 1.92
C ASP A 93 -4.18 -14.71 2.01
N ASP A 94 -3.39 -13.92 1.26
CA ASP A 94 -3.55 -12.46 1.22
C ASP A 94 -4.92 -12.05 0.66
N PHE A 95 -5.47 -12.83 -0.28
CA PHE A 95 -6.78 -12.54 -0.89
C PHE A 95 -7.95 -12.77 0.07
N ASP A 96 -7.74 -13.59 1.11
CA ASP A 96 -8.69 -13.83 2.19
C ASP A 96 -8.45 -12.90 3.39
N HIS A 97 -7.20 -12.44 3.58
CA HIS A 97 -6.80 -11.59 4.70
C HIS A 97 -7.11 -10.10 4.49
N TYR A 98 -6.96 -9.60 3.26
CA TYR A 98 -7.15 -8.18 2.94
C TYR A 98 -8.50 -7.93 2.24
N ASP A 99 -9.09 -6.75 2.47
CA ASP A 99 -10.29 -6.31 1.75
C ASP A 99 -9.95 -5.72 0.38
N PHE A 100 -8.79 -5.09 0.27
CA PHE A 100 -8.27 -4.46 -0.94
C PHE A 100 -6.86 -4.92 -1.24
N ILE A 101 -6.59 -5.24 -2.51
CA ILE A 101 -5.25 -5.45 -3.04
C ILE A 101 -5.04 -4.43 -4.16
N LEU A 102 -4.09 -3.53 -3.98
CA LEU A 102 -3.82 -2.41 -4.87
C LEU A 102 -2.50 -2.63 -5.60
N ALA A 103 -2.60 -2.91 -6.89
CA ALA A 103 -1.47 -3.13 -7.78
C ALA A 103 -0.87 -1.80 -8.25
N MET A 104 0.47 -1.72 -8.33
CA MET A 104 1.16 -0.50 -8.77
C MET A 104 1.07 -0.25 -10.27
N ASP A 105 1.00 -1.32 -11.07
CA ASP A 105 0.91 -1.26 -12.52
C ASP A 105 0.09 -2.43 -13.08
N ARG A 106 -0.13 -2.42 -14.40
CA ARG A 106 -0.90 -3.45 -15.09
C ARG A 106 -0.26 -4.83 -15.09
N GLU A 107 1.06 -4.92 -15.01
CA GLU A 107 1.75 -6.23 -14.96
C GLU A 107 1.51 -6.88 -13.61
N ASN A 108 1.63 -6.11 -12.52
CA ASN A 108 1.31 -6.58 -11.17
C ASN A 108 -0.17 -6.98 -11.08
N TYR A 109 -1.05 -6.17 -11.66
CA TYR A 109 -2.48 -6.45 -11.69
C TYR A 109 -2.81 -7.78 -12.41
N LYS A 110 -2.24 -8.00 -13.60
CA LYS A 110 -2.43 -9.25 -14.36
C LYS A 110 -1.92 -10.46 -13.59
N TYR A 111 -0.75 -10.36 -12.96
CA TYR A 111 -0.21 -11.44 -12.13
C TYR A 111 -1.17 -11.76 -10.97
N LEU A 112 -1.64 -10.75 -10.25
CA LEU A 112 -2.58 -10.93 -9.13
C LEU A 112 -3.93 -11.48 -9.57
N GLN A 113 -4.40 -11.13 -10.78
CA GLN A 113 -5.62 -11.74 -11.33
C GLN A 113 -5.47 -13.25 -11.52
N THR A 114 -4.30 -13.73 -11.94
CA THR A 114 -4.07 -15.18 -12.09
C THR A 114 -4.07 -15.90 -10.74
N MET A 115 -3.52 -15.30 -9.69
CA MET A 115 -3.56 -15.85 -8.33
C MET A 115 -4.97 -15.82 -7.73
N LYS A 116 -5.70 -14.71 -7.93
CA LYS A 116 -7.06 -14.51 -7.43
C LYS A 116 -8.02 -15.61 -7.89
N ALA A 117 -7.83 -16.15 -9.09
CA ALA A 117 -8.66 -17.22 -9.62
C ALA A 117 -8.66 -18.50 -8.76
N GLY A 118 -7.65 -18.68 -7.90
CA GLY A 118 -7.56 -19.79 -6.94
C GLY A 118 -8.16 -19.52 -5.55
N SER A 119 -8.52 -18.28 -5.22
CA SER A 119 -8.96 -17.90 -3.85
C SER A 119 -10.48 -17.95 -3.64
N SER A 120 -10.88 -18.23 -2.40
CA SER A 120 -12.28 -18.45 -2.00
C SER A 120 -13.03 -17.18 -1.57
N LYS A 121 -12.33 -16.16 -1.04
CA LYS A 121 -12.87 -14.81 -0.83
C LYS A 121 -12.15 -13.81 -1.72
N GLY A 122 -12.91 -12.85 -2.22
CA GLY A 122 -12.42 -11.95 -3.23
C GLY A 122 -12.06 -10.58 -2.67
N ALA A 123 -10.84 -10.39 -2.15
CA ALA A 123 -10.28 -9.04 -1.98
C ALA A 123 -10.51 -8.21 -3.26
N ARG A 124 -10.93 -6.95 -3.14
CA ARG A 124 -11.09 -6.07 -4.30
C ARG A 124 -9.71 -5.80 -4.90
N LEU A 125 -9.50 -6.26 -6.13
CA LEU A 125 -8.25 -6.12 -6.85
C LEU A 125 -8.38 -4.97 -7.85
N GLU A 126 -7.59 -3.92 -7.65
CA GLU A 126 -7.66 -2.65 -8.39
C GLU A 126 -6.24 -2.10 -8.63
N LEU A 127 -6.09 -1.10 -9.51
CA LEU A 127 -4.84 -0.36 -9.61
C LEU A 127 -4.85 0.78 -8.59
N LEU A 128 -3.73 1.02 -7.91
CA LEU A 128 -3.63 2.18 -7.03
C LEU A 128 -3.83 3.50 -7.80
N GLY A 129 -3.35 3.57 -9.05
CA GLY A 129 -3.54 4.73 -9.91
C GLY A 129 -4.99 4.95 -10.36
N ASP A 130 -5.93 4.03 -10.11
CA ASP A 130 -7.37 4.29 -10.33
C ASP A 130 -7.92 5.35 -9.36
N TYR A 131 -7.18 5.66 -8.30
CA TYR A 131 -7.50 6.69 -7.30
C TYR A 131 -6.76 8.01 -7.52
N ASP A 132 -5.93 8.14 -8.56
CA ASP A 132 -5.23 9.40 -8.86
C ASP A 132 -6.21 10.43 -9.46
N PRO A 133 -6.40 11.61 -8.83
CA PRO A 133 -7.27 12.67 -9.38
C PRO A 133 -6.80 13.19 -10.75
N LYS A 134 -5.53 12.98 -11.13
CA LYS A 134 -4.98 13.35 -12.44
C LYS A 134 -5.13 12.24 -13.48
N GLY A 135 -5.62 11.06 -13.10
CA GLY A 135 -5.88 9.93 -13.99
C GLY A 135 -4.64 9.13 -14.41
N VAL A 136 -3.49 9.28 -13.72
CA VAL A 136 -2.31 8.45 -13.98
C VAL A 136 -2.51 7.07 -13.35
N ARG A 137 -2.78 6.09 -14.21
CA ARG A 137 -3.14 4.74 -13.76
C ARG A 137 -1.97 3.83 -13.39
N GLU A 138 -0.78 4.09 -13.91
CA GLU A 138 0.40 3.23 -13.71
C GLU A 138 1.51 3.97 -12.94
N ILE A 139 1.91 3.41 -11.80
CA ILE A 139 3.06 3.86 -11.04
C ILE A 139 4.29 3.11 -11.54
N LEU A 140 5.03 3.79 -12.42
CA LEU A 140 6.21 3.26 -13.10
C LEU A 140 7.31 2.79 -12.13
N ASP A 141 7.98 1.70 -12.48
CA ASP A 141 9.05 1.13 -11.66
C ASP A 141 10.32 1.99 -11.66
N PRO A 142 10.75 2.54 -10.50
CA PRO A 142 11.97 3.33 -10.41
C PRO A 142 13.26 2.49 -10.42
N ALA A 143 13.18 1.17 -10.35
CA ALA A 143 14.34 0.29 -10.59
C ALA A 143 14.74 0.31 -12.08
N MET A 144 13.77 0.49 -12.98
CA MET A 144 13.98 0.49 -14.44
C MET A 144 14.41 1.86 -14.99
N ASN A 145 14.11 2.94 -14.26
CA ASN A 145 14.48 4.30 -14.65
C ASN A 145 15.15 4.97 -13.45
N LYS A 146 16.41 5.41 -13.57
CA LYS A 146 17.36 5.80 -12.49
C LYS A 146 16.90 6.87 -11.47
N THR A 147 15.62 7.24 -11.40
CA THR A 147 15.11 8.33 -10.57
C THR A 147 13.86 7.91 -9.79
N LEU A 148 14.02 7.60 -8.49
CA LEU A 148 12.89 7.39 -7.55
C LEU A 148 11.99 8.63 -7.36
N LYS A 149 12.40 9.81 -7.85
CA LYS A 149 11.62 11.06 -7.73
C LYS A 149 10.23 10.96 -8.35
N MET A 150 10.05 10.13 -9.38
CA MET A 150 8.79 10.01 -10.10
C MET A 150 7.70 9.33 -9.28
N CYS A 151 8.06 8.39 -8.40
CA CYS A 151 7.10 7.82 -7.44
C CYS A 151 6.64 8.90 -6.44
N ILE A 152 7.55 9.75 -5.95
CA ILE A 152 7.24 10.78 -4.97
C ILE A 152 6.29 11.84 -5.54
N SER A 153 6.50 12.33 -6.77
CA SER A 153 5.59 13.34 -7.35
C SER A 153 4.16 12.81 -7.53
N THR A 154 4.01 11.49 -7.67
CA THR A 154 2.69 10.85 -7.71
C THR A 154 2.07 10.73 -6.31
N TYR A 155 2.86 10.67 -5.24
CA TYR A 155 2.38 10.39 -3.88
C TYR A 155 2.42 11.56 -2.89
N CYS A 156 3.28 12.56 -3.10
CA CYS A 156 3.54 13.65 -2.15
C CYS A 156 3.21 15.05 -2.69
N ASP A 157 2.99 15.20 -4.00
CA ASP A 157 2.57 16.47 -4.63
C ASP A 157 1.04 16.53 -4.87
N ALA A 158 0.26 15.81 -4.05
CA ALA A 158 -1.20 15.79 -4.05
C ALA A 158 -1.75 16.53 -2.81
#